data_AF-A0A7S3UQB9-F1
#
_entry.id   AF-A0A7S3UQB9-F1
#
_cell.length_a   1.000
_cell.length_b   1.000
_cell.length_c   1.000
_cell.angle_alpha   90.00
_cell.angle_beta   90.00
_cell.angle_gamma   90.00
#
_symmetry.space_group_name_H-M   'P 1'
#
loop_
_entity.id
_entity.type
_entity.pdbx_description
1 polymer ?
#
loop_
_entity_poly.entity_id
_entity_poly.type
_entity_poly.pdbx_seq_one_letter_code
_entity_poly.pdbx_strand_id
1 'polypeptide(L)'
;MLKGEMEGLAVKKFENFEEWVALYPEFKHIFIADNGQGDVRAAEMMIEKYGNELIPAVFIHKVQPVAATYGWAGPGTAARWARRAIHFVDDYPQAAALALRRGLIRPAGLRAVC
;
A
#
# COMPACT_ATOMS: atom_id res chain seq x y z
N MET A 1 23.76 -4.67 -5.97
CA MET A 1 23.47 -4.96 -4.55
C MET A 1 22.66 -3.78 -4.02
N LEU A 2 21.31 -3.85 -4.08
CA LEU A 2 20.37 -2.72 -3.89
C LEU A 2 19.44 -2.87 -2.67
N LYS A 3 19.57 -3.97 -1.91
CA LYS A 3 18.61 -4.30 -0.83
C LYS A 3 18.68 -3.38 0.38
N GLY A 4 19.87 -2.86 0.73
CA GLY A 4 20.04 -1.96 1.88
C GLY A 4 19.40 -0.58 1.65
N GLU A 5 19.42 -0.08 0.41
CA GLU A 5 18.79 1.19 0.03
C GLU A 5 17.27 1.12 0.13
N MET A 6 16.67 -0.02 -0.21
CA MET A 6 15.23 -0.23 -0.15
C MET A 6 14.66 -0.20 1.28
N GLU A 7 15.39 -0.74 2.28
CA GLU A 7 14.94 -0.65 3.68
C GLU A 7 14.99 0.81 4.16
N GLY A 8 16.05 1.56 3.84
CA GLY A 8 16.16 2.97 4.21
C GLY A 8 15.04 3.83 3.62
N LEU A 9 14.69 3.61 2.34
CA LEU A 9 13.56 4.27 1.70
C LEU A 9 12.22 3.89 2.35
N ALA A 10 12.03 2.62 2.71
CA ALA A 10 10.84 2.15 3.38
C ALA A 10 10.66 2.79 4.78
N VAL A 11 11.74 2.84 5.56
CA VAL A 11 11.76 3.50 6.88
C VAL A 11 11.40 4.98 6.72
N LYS A 12 11.99 5.69 5.76
CA LYS A 12 11.69 7.11 5.59
C LYS A 12 10.24 7.37 5.19
N LYS A 13 9.66 6.53 4.33
CA LYS A 13 8.24 6.61 3.96
C LYS A 13 7.32 6.31 5.14
N PHE A 14 7.71 5.37 6.00
CA PHE A 14 7.01 5.06 7.24
C PHE A 14 7.06 6.25 8.22
N GLU A 15 8.23 6.83 8.48
CA GLU A 15 8.37 8.04 9.32
C GLU A 15 7.47 9.19 8.84
N ASN A 16 7.48 9.46 7.53
CA ASN A 16 6.62 10.50 6.95
C ASN A 16 5.12 10.18 7.18
N PHE A 17 4.72 8.91 7.10
CA PHE A 17 3.35 8.52 7.42
C PHE A 17 3.00 8.74 8.88
N GLU A 18 3.93 8.51 9.81
CA GLU A 18 3.71 8.78 11.24
C GLU A 18 3.43 10.26 11.50
N GLU A 19 4.09 11.16 10.77
CA GLU A 19 3.81 12.59 10.83
C GLU A 19 2.37 12.90 10.36
N TRP A 20 1.90 12.28 9.28
CA TRP A 20 0.52 12.45 8.79
C TRP A 20 -0.53 11.92 9.77
N VAL A 21 -0.28 10.75 10.38
CA VAL A 21 -1.19 10.19 11.39
C VAL A 21 -1.25 11.08 12.64
N ALA A 22 -0.13 11.68 13.04
CA ALA A 22 -0.11 12.61 14.16
C ALA A 22 -0.90 13.90 13.88
N LEU A 23 -0.89 14.37 12.63
CA LEU A 23 -1.64 15.56 12.20
C LEU A 23 -3.14 15.30 12.00
N TYR A 24 -3.52 14.09 11.59
CA TYR A 24 -4.88 13.72 11.21
C TYR A 24 -5.33 12.39 11.86
N PRO A 25 -5.33 12.30 13.21
CA PRO A 25 -5.62 11.06 13.93
C PRO A 25 -7.08 10.60 13.79
N GLU A 26 -8.00 11.51 13.46
CA GLU A 26 -9.42 11.26 13.27
C GLU A 26 -9.75 10.62 11.91
N PHE A 27 -8.81 10.65 10.97
CA PHE A 27 -8.99 10.14 9.62
C PHE A 27 -8.44 8.73 9.46
N LYS A 28 -9.08 7.95 8.58
CA LYS A 28 -8.49 6.74 8.02
C LYS A 28 -7.59 7.12 6.86
N HIS A 29 -6.54 6.34 6.66
CA HIS A 29 -5.48 6.63 5.69
C HIS A 29 -5.44 5.56 4.60
N ILE A 30 -5.51 5.96 3.34
CA ILE A 30 -5.30 5.08 2.20
C ILE A 30 -3.88 5.29 1.68
N PHE A 31 -3.10 4.22 1.59
CA PHE A 31 -1.75 4.30 1.04
C PHE A 31 -1.75 3.85 -0.43
N ILE A 32 -1.23 4.70 -1.32
CA ILE A 32 -1.12 4.43 -2.76
C ILE A 32 0.33 4.61 -3.15
N ALA A 33 0.94 3.58 -3.74
CA ALA A 33 2.36 3.57 -4.09
C ALA A 33 2.68 2.54 -5.19
N ASP A 34 3.95 2.22 -5.42
CA ASP A 34 4.42 1.21 -6.37
C ASP A 34 5.29 0.12 -5.71
N ASN A 35 5.60 -0.97 -6.42
CA ASN A 35 6.39 -2.06 -5.86
C ASN A 35 7.90 -1.99 -6.16
N GLY A 36 8.40 -0.87 -6.69
CA GLY A 36 9.79 -0.67 -7.08
C GLY A 36 10.67 0.00 -6.03
N GLN A 37 10.11 0.78 -5.10
CA GLN A 37 10.88 1.68 -4.22
C GLN A 37 10.73 1.41 -2.70
N GLY A 38 10.43 0.16 -2.33
CA GLY A 38 10.30 -0.23 -0.92
C GLY A 38 8.95 0.12 -0.28
N ASP A 39 7.98 0.64 -1.03
CA ASP A 39 6.69 1.04 -0.49
C ASP A 39 5.87 -0.11 0.09
N VAL A 40 6.04 -1.33 -0.44
CA VAL A 40 5.39 -2.52 0.13
C VAL A 40 5.90 -2.79 1.54
N ARG A 41 7.20 -2.58 1.79
CA ARG A 41 7.78 -2.71 3.13
C ARG A 41 7.30 -1.59 4.05
N ALA A 42 7.21 -0.35 3.54
CA ALA A 42 6.64 0.76 4.29
C ALA A 42 5.18 0.47 4.70
N ALA A 43 4.36 -0.01 3.76
CA ALA A 43 2.99 -0.43 4.02
C ALA A 43 2.90 -1.54 5.08
N GLU A 44 3.81 -2.52 5.04
CA GLU A 44 3.89 -3.55 6.09
C GLU A 44 4.17 -2.92 7.47
N MET A 45 5.11 -1.98 7.57
CA MET A 45 5.40 -1.27 8.83
C MET A 45 4.20 -0.45 9.32
N MET A 46 3.52 0.26 8.42
CA MET A 46 2.32 1.03 8.74
C MET A 46 1.23 0.13 9.33
N ILE A 47 0.93 -0.99 8.67
CA ILE A 47 -0.11 -1.94 9.09
C ILE A 47 0.30 -2.70 10.36
N GLU A 48 1.59 -3.04 10.51
CA GLU A 48 2.11 -3.67 11.73
C GLU A 48 1.95 -2.76 12.96
N LYS A 49 2.13 -1.44 12.81
CA LYS A 49 1.98 -0.49 13.90
C LYS A 49 0.53 -0.08 14.18
N TYR A 50 -0.23 0.25 13.13
CA TYR A 50 -1.53 0.91 13.27
C TYR A 50 -2.74 0.02 12.92
N GLY A 51 -2.51 -1.12 12.28
CA GLY A 51 -3.55 -2.05 11.90
C GLY A 51 -4.44 -1.58 10.73
N ASN A 52 -5.28 -2.50 10.28
CA ASN A 52 -6.17 -2.29 9.14
C ASN A 52 -7.40 -1.41 9.44
N GLU A 53 -7.63 -1.04 10.71
CA GLU A 53 -8.69 -0.11 11.06
C GLU A 53 -8.34 1.33 10.63
N LEU A 54 -7.10 1.75 10.91
CA LEU A 54 -6.58 3.04 10.48
C LEU A 54 -6.22 3.02 8.99
N ILE A 55 -5.71 1.89 8.48
CA ILE A 55 -5.25 1.73 7.09
C ILE A 55 -6.12 0.68 6.38
N PRO A 56 -7.34 1.04 5.93
CA PRO A 56 -8.31 0.07 5.43
C PRO A 56 -7.96 -0.51 4.06
N ALA A 57 -7.07 0.12 3.29
CA ALA A 57 -6.51 -0.44 2.07
C ALA A 57 -5.17 0.19 1.71
N VAL A 58 -4.32 -0.62 1.07
CA VAL A 58 -3.10 -0.19 0.40
C VAL A 58 -3.16 -0.63 -1.06
N PHE A 59 -2.89 0.29 -1.99
CA PHE A 59 -2.87 0.03 -3.42
C PHE A 59 -1.44 0.19 -3.96
N ILE A 60 -0.89 -0.90 -4.50
CA ILE A 60 0.47 -0.98 -5.01
C ILE A 60 0.43 -1.18 -6.52
N HIS A 61 0.76 -0.14 -7.27
CA HIS A 61 0.91 -0.21 -8.72
C HIS A 61 2.10 -1.11 -9.08
N LYS A 62 1.85 -2.11 -9.92
CA LYS A 62 2.85 -3.06 -10.40
C LYS A 62 3.72 -2.40 -11.47
N VAL A 63 4.87 -1.89 -11.07
CA VAL A 63 5.91 -1.38 -11.98
C VAL A 63 6.99 -2.43 -12.28
N GLN A 64 6.98 -3.54 -11.53
CA GLN A 64 7.85 -4.69 -11.72
C GLN A 64 7.12 -6.01 -11.35
N PRO A 65 7.63 -7.19 -11.75
CA PRO A 65 7.04 -8.46 -11.34
C PRO A 65 6.91 -8.57 -9.81
N VAL A 66 5.80 -9.13 -9.32
CA VAL A 66 5.54 -9.25 -7.86
C VAL A 66 6.68 -10.00 -7.15
N ALA A 67 7.25 -11.02 -7.81
CA ALA A 67 8.39 -11.77 -7.28
C ALA A 67 9.70 -10.97 -7.14
N ALA A 68 9.81 -9.81 -7.80
CA ALA A 68 10.93 -8.88 -7.67
C ALA A 68 10.71 -7.83 -6.57
N THR A 69 9.51 -7.77 -5.99
CA THR A 69 9.16 -6.85 -4.90
C THR A 69 10.04 -7.13 -3.67
N TYR A 70 10.57 -6.08 -3.07
CA TYR A 70 11.32 -6.20 -1.82
C TYR A 70 10.47 -6.87 -0.72
N GLY A 71 11.05 -7.81 0.02
CA GLY A 71 10.33 -8.62 1.01
C GLY A 71 9.60 -9.85 0.45
N TRP A 72 9.69 -10.11 -0.87
CA TRP A 72 9.21 -11.35 -1.45
C TRP A 72 10.02 -12.56 -0.97
N ALA A 73 9.31 -13.59 -0.49
CA ALA A 73 9.90 -14.87 -0.03
C ALA A 73 9.13 -16.09 -0.56
N GLY A 74 8.32 -15.92 -1.62
CA GLY A 74 7.50 -16.96 -2.23
C GLY A 74 5.99 -16.77 -2.01
N PRO A 75 5.16 -17.76 -2.42
CA PRO A 75 3.70 -17.63 -2.45
C PRO A 75 3.05 -17.25 -1.10
N GLY A 76 3.65 -17.67 0.02
CA GLY A 76 3.20 -17.27 1.36
C GLY A 76 3.24 -15.76 1.60
N THR A 77 4.14 -15.03 0.92
CA THR A 77 4.21 -13.57 0.99
C THR A 77 2.99 -12.91 0.35
N ALA A 78 2.52 -13.41 -0.81
CA ALA A 78 1.31 -12.87 -1.44
C ALA A 78 0.08 -13.01 -0.52
N ALA A 79 -0.07 -14.18 0.11
CA ALA A 79 -1.15 -14.41 1.07
C ALA A 79 -1.04 -13.50 2.31
N ARG A 80 0.18 -13.24 2.79
CA ARG A 80 0.44 -12.28 3.88
C ARG A 80 0.02 -10.86 3.50
N TRP A 81 0.44 -10.38 2.32
CA TRP A 81 0.06 -9.05 1.83
C TRP A 81 -1.44 -8.91 1.64
N ALA A 82 -2.11 -9.91 1.07
CA ALA A 82 -3.56 -9.90 0.90
C ALA A 82 -4.31 -9.81 2.24
N ARG A 83 -3.87 -10.57 3.27
CA ARG A 83 -4.43 -10.49 4.64
C ARG A 83 -4.26 -9.13 5.29
N ARG A 84 -3.24 -8.37 4.86
CA ARG A 84 -2.96 -7.00 5.32
C ARG A 84 -3.65 -5.93 4.46
N ALA A 85 -4.57 -6.30 3.58
CA ALA A 85 -5.22 -5.40 2.61
C ALA A 85 -4.24 -4.63 1.70
N ILE A 86 -3.09 -5.24 1.40
CA ILE A 86 -2.15 -4.77 0.39
C ILE A 86 -2.55 -5.37 -0.95
N HIS A 87 -2.96 -4.51 -1.86
CA HIS A 87 -3.53 -4.86 -3.15
C HIS A 87 -2.61 -4.43 -4.28
N PHE A 88 -2.06 -5.40 -5.01
CA PHE A 88 -1.31 -5.13 -6.22
C PHE A 88 -2.27 -4.86 -7.38
N VAL A 89 -2.05 -3.76 -8.09
CA VAL A 89 -2.89 -3.31 -9.20
C VAL A 89 -2.05 -3.05 -10.45
N ASP A 90 -2.62 -3.29 -11.62
CA ASP A 90 -2.01 -2.99 -12.93
C ASP A 90 -2.14 -1.52 -13.30
N ASP A 91 -3.20 -0.86 -12.83
CA ASP A 91 -3.48 0.54 -13.15
C ASP A 91 -4.40 1.20 -12.10
N TYR A 92 -4.57 2.53 -12.21
CA TYR A 92 -5.42 3.30 -11.31
C TYR A 92 -6.93 3.04 -11.48
N PRO A 93 -7.48 2.78 -12.69
CA PRO A 93 -8.85 2.28 -12.84
C PRO A 93 -9.13 1.03 -12.02
N GLN A 94 -8.20 0.06 -11.99
CA GLN A 94 -8.34 -1.15 -11.18
C GLN A 94 -8.30 -0.82 -9.68
N ALA A 95 -7.43 0.09 -9.24
CA ALA A 95 -7.41 0.59 -7.87
C ALA A 95 -8.74 1.24 -7.48
N ALA A 96 -9.27 2.12 -8.32
CA ALA A 96 -10.55 2.79 -8.10
C ALA A 96 -11.72 1.79 -8.07
N ALA A 97 -11.74 0.80 -8.98
CA ALA A 97 -12.74 -0.25 -8.98
C ALA A 97 -12.70 -1.09 -7.69
N LEU A 98 -11.50 -1.40 -7.18
CA LEU A 98 -11.34 -2.09 -5.91
C LEU A 98 -11.76 -1.21 -4.72
N ALA A 99 -11.40 0.06 -4.73
CA ALA A 99 -11.81 1.04 -3.72
C ALA A 99 -13.34 1.16 -3.65
N LEU A 100 -14.03 1.18 -4.80
CA LEU A 100 -15.49 1.20 -4.87
C LEU A 100 -16.09 -0.08 -4.25
N ARG A 101 -15.58 -1.27 -4.62
CA ARG A 101 -16.03 -2.55 -4.05
C ARG A 101 -15.82 -2.64 -2.53
N ARG A 102 -14.82 -1.93 -2.00
CA ARG A 102 -14.54 -1.86 -0.56
C ARG A 102 -15.28 -0.72 0.16
N GLY A 103 -16.13 0.04 -0.54
CA GLY A 103 -16.88 1.16 0.03
C GLY A 103 -16.02 2.38 0.39
N LEU A 104 -14.79 2.47 -0.15
CA LEU A 104 -13.85 3.56 0.13
C LEU A 104 -14.13 4.81 -0.70
N ILE A 105 -14.74 4.63 -1.87
CA ILE A 105 -15.17 5.72 -2.75
C ILE A 105 -16.61 5.51 -3.22
N ARG A 106 -17.25 6.58 -3.67
CA ARG A 106 -18.58 6.54 -4.31
C ARG A 106 -18.44 6.22 -5.82
N PRO A 107 -19.52 5.78 -6.50
CA PRO A 107 -19.49 5.57 -7.95
C PRO A 107 -19.03 6.79 -8.76
N ALA A 108 -19.30 8.00 -8.27
CA ALA A 108 -18.80 9.24 -8.87
C ALA A 108 -17.26 9.34 -8.84
N GLY A 109 -16.61 8.80 -7.81
CA GLY A 109 -15.15 8.75 -7.71
C GLY A 109 -14.53 7.83 -8.76
N LEU A 110 -15.16 6.69 -9.05
CA LEU A 110 -14.70 5.81 -10.14
C LEU A 110 -14.75 6.51 -11.51
N ARG A 111 -15.85 7.23 -11.79
CA ARG A 111 -16.01 8.02 -13.03
C ARG A 111 -15.05 9.20 -13.17
N ALA A 112 -14.41 9.62 -12.09
CA ALA A 112 -13.39 10.67 -12.17
C ALA A 112 -12.02 10.11 -12.60
N VAL A 113 -11.85 8.78 -12.54
CA VAL A 113 -10.60 8.08 -12.89
C VAL A 113 -10.68 7.45 -14.28
N CYS A 114 -11.88 7.06 -14.72
CA CYS A 114 -12.17 6.41 -16.01
C CYS A 114 -12.99 7.33 -16.92
#